data_AF-A0A534YBZ2-F1
#
_entry.id   AF-A0A534YBZ2-F1
#
_cell.length_a   1.000
_cell.length_b   1.000
_cell.length_c   1.000
_cell.angle_alpha   90.00
_cell.angle_beta   90.00
_cell.angle_gamma   90.00
#
_symmetry.space_group_name_H-M   'P 1'
#
loop_
_entity.id
_entity.type
_entity.pdbx_description
1 polymer ?
#
loop_
_entity_poly.entity_id
_entity_poly.type
_entity_poly.pdbx_seq_one_letter_code
_entity_poly.pdbx_strand_id
1 'polypeptide(L)'
;MVAKQQELPLPQWGGARAGAGRKRKGARRNVPHRTRAGFSRAALHVTVRLRREVWNLRTHRCFRALRYSFERGCARFGFRLIDFSVQGNHIHFIVEAPDQLALTRAMKGLEVRMARALNRVMHRRGPVFADRYHAHLLRTPTEARHARNYVLSNWRVHAQRDGRPLPRGNDPFSSAGCDPAATCSPRFWMLCVGVWRGPPREREVRASTASQ
;
A
#
# COMPACT_ATOMS: atom_id res chain seq x y z
N MET A 1 -33.06 55.90 -30.37
CA MET A 1 -31.59 55.80 -30.43
C MET A 1 -31.20 54.42 -29.93
N VAL A 2 -30.51 53.61 -30.73
CA VAL A 2 -30.05 52.27 -30.34
C VAL A 2 -28.70 52.42 -29.65
N ALA A 3 -28.59 51.98 -28.39
CA ALA A 3 -27.33 52.00 -27.67
C ALA A 3 -26.32 51.05 -28.34
N LYS A 4 -25.16 51.59 -28.75
CA LYS A 4 -24.07 50.83 -29.34
C LYS A 4 -23.26 50.17 -28.21
N GLN A 5 -23.29 48.85 -28.13
CA GLN A 5 -22.52 48.08 -27.15
C GLN A 5 -21.02 48.39 -27.31
N GLN A 6 -20.36 48.81 -26.24
CA GLN A 6 -18.91 49.02 -26.22
C GLN A 6 -18.17 47.72 -25.90
N GLU A 7 -17.01 47.53 -26.51
CA GLU A 7 -16.13 46.40 -26.24
C GLU A 7 -15.45 46.57 -24.88
N LEU A 8 -15.61 45.57 -24.01
CA LEU A 8 -14.86 45.48 -22.76
C LEU A 8 -13.51 44.79 -23.04
N PRO A 9 -12.36 45.41 -22.73
CA PRO A 9 -11.07 44.75 -22.85
C PRO A 9 -10.93 43.69 -21.75
N LEU A 10 -11.19 42.43 -22.11
CA LEU A 10 -10.98 41.31 -21.20
C LEU A 10 -9.48 41.00 -21.08
N PRO A 11 -8.90 40.90 -19.87
CA PRO A 11 -7.50 40.52 -19.71
C PRO A 11 -7.25 39.10 -20.26
N GLN A 12 -6.26 38.95 -21.15
CA GLN A 12 -5.92 37.70 -21.85
C GLN A 12 -5.14 36.67 -21.00
N TRP A 13 -5.19 36.77 -19.67
CA TRP A 13 -4.40 35.91 -18.78
C TRP A 13 -5.27 34.76 -18.25
N GLY A 14 -5.02 33.53 -18.73
CA GLY A 14 -5.60 32.32 -18.14
C GLY A 14 -6.18 31.26 -19.08
N GLY A 15 -5.89 31.29 -20.38
CA GLY A 15 -6.37 30.28 -21.33
C GLY A 15 -5.68 28.92 -21.24
N ALA A 16 -6.39 27.86 -21.65
CA ALA A 16 -5.81 26.54 -21.83
C ALA A 16 -4.72 26.58 -22.91
N ARG A 17 -3.48 26.26 -22.51
CA ARG A 17 -2.31 26.15 -23.39
C ARG A 17 -1.52 24.89 -23.03
N ALA A 18 -0.69 24.40 -23.94
CA ALA A 18 0.24 23.32 -23.61
C ALA A 18 1.13 23.75 -22.42
N GLY A 19 1.09 22.98 -21.33
CA GLY A 19 1.78 23.34 -20.08
C GLY A 19 1.01 24.31 -19.15
N ALA A 20 -0.24 24.67 -19.48
CA ALA A 20 -1.14 25.37 -18.57
C ALA A 20 -1.48 24.49 -17.36
N GLY A 21 -1.52 25.11 -16.18
CA GLY A 21 -1.83 24.45 -14.93
C GLY A 21 -0.70 24.56 -13.91
N ARG A 22 -0.93 23.99 -12.75
CA ARG A 22 0.01 24.07 -11.63
C ARG A 22 1.34 23.39 -11.99
N LYS A 23 2.43 24.16 -11.97
CA LYS A 23 3.80 23.63 -12.13
C LYS A 23 4.02 22.44 -11.18
N ARG A 24 4.69 21.41 -11.69
CA ARG A 24 4.97 20.17 -10.95
C ARG A 24 5.79 20.49 -9.70
N LYS A 25 5.48 19.85 -8.57
CA LYS A 25 6.28 19.96 -7.34
C LYS A 25 7.40 18.93 -7.24
N GLY A 26 7.48 17.94 -8.14
CA GLY A 26 8.49 16.88 -8.09
C GLY A 26 8.67 16.14 -9.42
N ALA A 27 9.74 15.34 -9.49
CA ALA A 27 10.18 14.63 -10.70
C ALA A 27 9.24 13.46 -11.10
N ARG A 28 8.55 12.84 -10.13
CA ARG A 28 7.55 11.80 -10.40
C ARG A 28 6.14 12.37 -10.34
N ARG A 29 5.24 11.82 -11.16
CA ARG A 29 3.83 12.22 -11.19
C ARG A 29 3.18 11.87 -9.84
N ASN A 30 2.64 12.89 -9.18
CA ASN A 30 1.77 12.69 -8.02
C ASN A 30 0.50 11.94 -8.43
N VAL A 31 -0.06 11.16 -7.51
CA VAL A 31 -1.37 10.53 -7.64
C VAL A 31 -2.40 11.63 -7.94
N PRO A 32 -3.11 11.57 -9.08
CA PRO A 32 -4.09 12.57 -9.44
C PRO A 32 -5.18 12.71 -8.38
N HIS A 33 -5.64 13.96 -8.15
CA HIS A 33 -6.82 14.22 -7.31
C HIS A 33 -8.09 13.86 -8.09
N ARG A 34 -8.38 12.56 -8.21
CA ARG A 34 -9.61 12.05 -8.80
C ARG A 34 -10.51 11.46 -7.73
N THR A 35 -11.81 11.65 -7.87
CA THR A 35 -12.81 10.92 -7.08
C THR A 35 -12.59 9.44 -7.31
N ARG A 36 -12.39 8.70 -6.21
CA ARG A 36 -12.24 7.25 -6.29
C ARG A 36 -13.60 6.65 -6.62
N ALA A 37 -13.62 5.58 -7.41
CA ALA A 37 -14.85 4.83 -7.64
C ALA A 37 -15.40 4.37 -6.29
N GLY A 38 -16.69 4.60 -6.07
CA GLY A 38 -17.38 4.09 -4.89
C GLY A 38 -17.35 2.56 -4.89
N PHE A 39 -17.31 1.98 -3.69
CA PHE A 39 -17.41 0.54 -3.50
C PHE A 39 -18.13 0.24 -2.20
N SER A 40 -18.67 -0.98 -2.09
CA SER A 40 -19.23 -1.54 -0.86
C SER A 40 -18.52 -2.85 -0.56
N ARG A 41 -18.10 -3.04 0.70
CA ARG A 41 -17.50 -4.26 1.27
C ARG A 41 -16.43 -4.89 0.37
N ALA A 42 -15.37 -4.13 0.08
CA ALA A 42 -14.37 -4.56 -0.88
C ALA A 42 -13.00 -4.85 -0.27
N ALA A 43 -12.22 -5.64 -1.00
CA ALA A 43 -10.80 -5.84 -0.78
C ALA A 43 -10.01 -4.91 -1.70
N LEU A 44 -8.95 -4.29 -1.17
CA LEU A 44 -8.12 -3.35 -1.92
C LEU A 44 -6.63 -3.64 -1.73
N HIS A 45 -5.87 -3.43 -2.79
CA HIS A 45 -4.42 -3.32 -2.73
C HIS A 45 -4.05 -1.84 -2.62
N VAL A 46 -3.49 -1.47 -1.47
CA VAL A 46 -3.11 -0.08 -1.16
C VAL A 46 -1.59 0.03 -1.16
N THR A 47 -1.08 1.07 -1.80
CA THR A 47 0.35 1.39 -1.80
C THR A 47 0.58 2.81 -1.31
N VAL A 48 1.47 2.96 -0.33
CA VAL A 48 1.84 4.25 0.25
C VAL A 48 3.34 4.48 0.05
N ARG A 49 3.71 5.65 -0.47
CA ARG A 49 5.09 6.00 -0.82
C ARG A 49 5.67 7.03 0.14
N LEU A 50 6.93 6.84 0.51
CA LEU A 50 7.63 7.74 1.42
C LEU A 50 8.51 8.73 0.66
N ARG A 51 8.80 9.86 1.32
CA ARG A 51 9.72 10.87 0.79
C ARG A 51 11.16 10.34 0.79
N ARG A 52 12.01 10.91 -0.06
CA ARG A 52 13.41 10.44 -0.24
C ARG A 52 14.26 10.67 1.01
N GLU A 53 13.87 11.65 1.80
CA GLU A 53 14.50 12.07 3.06
C GLU A 53 14.19 11.10 4.21
N VAL A 54 13.22 10.19 4.02
CA VAL A 54 12.91 9.14 5.00
C VAL A 54 13.89 7.99 4.83
N TRP A 55 14.38 7.46 5.97
CA TRP A 55 15.28 6.32 5.96
C TRP A 55 14.65 5.10 5.30
N ASN A 56 15.51 4.16 4.91
CA ASN A 56 15.07 2.84 4.47
C ASN A 56 14.24 2.15 5.57
N LEU A 57 12.99 1.81 5.23
CA LEU A 57 12.06 1.21 6.17
C LEU A 57 12.39 -0.25 6.52
N ARG A 58 13.15 -0.94 5.67
CA ARG A 58 13.60 -2.33 5.89
C ARG A 58 14.78 -2.39 6.85
N THR A 59 14.62 -1.72 8.00
CA THR A 59 15.54 -1.76 9.14
C THR A 59 14.72 -2.10 10.38
N HIS A 60 15.29 -2.87 11.31
CA HIS A 60 14.57 -3.35 12.49
C HIS A 60 13.92 -2.21 13.30
N ARG A 61 14.62 -1.10 13.50
CA ARG A 61 14.10 0.08 14.23
C ARG A 61 12.89 0.73 13.54
N CYS A 62 12.92 0.88 12.22
CA CYS A 62 11.81 1.48 11.47
C CYS A 62 10.64 0.50 11.44
N PHE A 63 10.92 -0.77 11.20
CA PHE A 63 9.90 -1.79 11.13
C PHE A 63 9.18 -1.98 12.47
N ARG A 64 9.90 -2.00 13.60
CA ARG A 64 9.30 -2.06 14.94
C ARG A 64 8.32 -0.91 15.19
N ALA A 65 8.69 0.31 14.77
CA ALA A 65 7.82 1.49 14.89
C ALA A 65 6.59 1.41 13.97
N LEU A 66 6.74 0.86 12.76
CA LEU A 66 5.64 0.60 11.83
C LEU A 66 4.71 -0.50 12.37
N ARG A 67 5.25 -1.59 12.88
CA ARG A 67 4.51 -2.71 13.48
C ARG A 67 3.57 -2.22 14.59
N TYR A 68 4.09 -1.40 15.51
CA TYR A 68 3.26 -0.77 16.55
C TYR A 68 2.13 0.10 15.96
N SER A 69 2.40 0.80 14.86
CA SER A 69 1.38 1.60 14.17
C SER A 69 0.31 0.72 13.51
N PHE A 70 0.71 -0.44 12.96
CA PHE A 70 -0.20 -1.44 12.39
C PHE A 70 -1.07 -2.08 13.46
N GLU A 71 -0.50 -2.57 14.55
CA GLU A 71 -1.25 -3.16 15.68
C GLU A 71 -2.36 -2.23 16.20
N ARG A 72 -2.09 -0.92 16.30
CA ARG A 72 -3.06 0.07 16.82
C ARG A 72 -4.06 0.56 15.77
N GLY A 73 -3.80 0.26 14.50
CA GLY A 73 -4.54 0.76 13.34
C GLY A 73 -5.12 -0.32 12.42
N CYS A 74 -4.89 -1.60 12.70
CA CYS A 74 -5.28 -2.71 11.84
C CYS A 74 -6.80 -2.91 11.78
N ALA A 75 -7.56 -2.44 12.77
CA ALA A 75 -9.02 -2.45 12.77
C ALA A 75 -9.59 -1.09 13.21
N ARG A 76 -10.25 -0.36 12.31
CA ARG A 76 -10.93 0.93 12.61
C ARG A 76 -12.08 1.19 11.65
N PHE A 77 -13.22 1.68 12.13
CA PHE A 77 -14.36 2.05 11.26
C PHE A 77 -14.84 0.93 10.32
N GLY A 78 -14.67 -0.34 10.71
CA GLY A 78 -14.92 -1.49 9.85
C GLY A 78 -13.82 -1.82 8.82
N PHE A 79 -12.83 -0.95 8.63
CA PHE A 79 -11.61 -1.26 7.88
C PHE A 79 -10.78 -2.31 8.61
N ARG A 80 -10.16 -3.21 7.85
CA ARG A 80 -9.25 -4.25 8.34
C ARG A 80 -7.98 -4.30 7.50
N LEU A 81 -6.82 -4.26 8.15
CA LEU A 81 -5.53 -4.53 7.53
C LEU A 81 -5.27 -6.05 7.56
N ILE A 82 -5.25 -6.69 6.39
CA ILE A 82 -5.16 -8.14 6.26
C ILE A 82 -3.71 -8.59 6.08
N ASP A 83 -3.02 -8.01 5.10
CA ASP A 83 -1.62 -8.31 4.82
C ASP A 83 -0.85 -7.02 4.54
N PHE A 84 0.46 -7.06 4.79
CA PHE A 84 1.34 -5.96 4.44
C PHE A 84 2.73 -6.45 4.03
N SER A 85 3.44 -5.61 3.28
CA SER A 85 4.86 -5.77 3.00
C SER A 85 5.54 -4.42 2.94
N VAL A 86 6.56 -4.24 3.79
CA VAL A 86 7.34 -3.02 3.89
C VAL A 86 8.53 -3.12 2.95
N GLN A 87 8.55 -2.25 1.94
CA GLN A 87 9.71 -2.05 1.08
C GLN A 87 10.57 -0.89 1.58
N GLY A 88 11.73 -0.67 0.96
CA GLY A 88 12.67 0.33 1.44
C GLY A 88 12.11 1.75 1.46
N ASN A 89 11.26 2.12 0.51
CA ASN A 89 10.70 3.48 0.38
C ASN A 89 9.17 3.52 0.15
N HIS A 90 8.49 2.39 0.26
CA HIS A 90 7.04 2.31 0.15
C HIS A 90 6.51 1.08 0.87
N ILE A 91 5.20 1.06 1.13
CA ILE A 91 4.53 -0.02 1.85
C ILE A 91 3.33 -0.46 1.02
N HIS A 92 3.17 -1.78 0.86
CA HIS A 92 1.96 -2.37 0.32
C HIS A 92 1.08 -2.92 1.43
N PHE A 93 -0.22 -2.77 1.26
CA PHE A 93 -1.25 -3.29 2.14
C PHE A 93 -2.31 -4.02 1.32
N ILE A 94 -2.82 -5.12 1.85
CA ILE A 94 -4.08 -5.71 1.47
C ILE A 94 -5.06 -5.40 2.59
N VAL A 95 -6.16 -4.77 2.23
CA VAL A 95 -7.12 -4.25 3.21
C VAL A 95 -8.54 -4.61 2.81
N GLU A 96 -9.41 -4.72 3.79
CA GLU A 96 -10.86 -4.72 3.61
C GLU A 96 -11.43 -3.40 4.11
N ALA A 97 -12.41 -2.86 3.39
CA ALA A 97 -13.15 -1.69 3.84
C ALA A 97 -14.63 -1.79 3.47
N PRO A 98 -15.55 -1.38 4.36
CA PRO A 98 -16.97 -1.41 4.08
C PRO A 98 -17.36 -0.38 3.01
N ASP A 99 -16.69 0.77 2.98
CA ASP A 99 -16.91 1.83 2.00
C ASP A 99 -15.68 2.75 1.88
N GLN A 100 -15.77 3.72 0.97
CA GLN A 100 -14.71 4.69 0.70
C GLN A 100 -14.42 5.63 1.88
N LEU A 101 -15.43 5.98 2.69
CA LEU A 101 -15.27 6.88 3.83
C LEU A 101 -14.50 6.19 4.96
N ALA A 102 -14.84 4.94 5.27
CA ALA A 102 -14.14 4.09 6.21
C ALA A 102 -12.68 3.89 5.79
N LEU A 103 -12.42 3.56 4.52
CA LEU A 103 -11.05 3.45 3.99
C LEU A 103 -10.28 4.76 4.17
N THR A 104 -10.90 5.90 3.84
CA THR A 104 -10.25 7.21 3.93
C THR A 104 -9.91 7.58 5.36
N ARG A 105 -10.84 7.40 6.30
CA ARG A 105 -10.63 7.69 7.73
C ARG A 105 -9.59 6.77 8.35
N ALA A 106 -9.66 5.47 8.05
CA ALA A 106 -8.72 4.48 8.57
C ALA A 106 -7.30 4.72 8.05
N MET A 107 -7.13 4.88 6.73
CA MET A 107 -5.82 5.16 6.12
C MET A 107 -5.22 6.47 6.62
N LYS A 108 -6.01 7.54 6.73
CA LYS A 108 -5.54 8.82 7.30
C LYS A 108 -5.00 8.63 8.72
N GLY A 109 -5.75 7.92 9.57
CA GLY A 109 -5.31 7.62 10.93
C GLY A 109 -4.06 6.73 11.00
N LEU A 110 -3.97 5.74 10.11
CA LEU A 110 -2.83 4.84 10.02
C LEU A 110 -1.57 5.59 9.56
N GLU A 111 -1.67 6.39 8.50
CA GLU A 111 -0.60 7.23 7.99
C GLU A 111 -0.11 8.22 9.07
N VAL A 112 -1.01 8.90 9.77
CA VAL A 112 -0.60 9.82 10.85
C VAL A 112 0.18 9.09 11.95
N ARG A 113 -0.23 7.88 12.36
CA ARG A 113 0.51 7.09 13.36
C ARG A 113 1.90 6.70 12.84
N MET A 114 1.97 6.16 11.63
CA MET A 114 3.24 5.81 10.99
C MET A 114 4.17 7.01 10.88
N ALA A 115 3.68 8.17 10.44
CA ALA A 115 4.47 9.37 10.29
C ALA A 115 5.04 9.83 11.63
N ARG A 116 4.23 9.85 12.69
CA ARG A 116 4.68 10.21 14.05
C ARG A 116 5.72 9.22 14.58
N ALA A 117 5.51 7.93 14.40
CA ALA A 117 6.41 6.88 14.86
C ALA A 117 7.76 6.94 14.12
N LEU A 118 7.74 7.07 12.79
CA LEU A 118 8.95 7.19 11.97
C LEU A 118 9.72 8.47 12.27
N ASN A 119 9.04 9.61 12.39
CA ASN A 119 9.69 10.87 12.76
C ASN A 119 10.36 10.81 14.13
N ARG A 120 9.74 10.13 15.11
CA ARG A 120 10.34 9.90 16.43
C ARG A 120 11.62 9.06 16.34
N VAL A 121 11.58 7.93 15.61
CA VAL A 121 12.76 7.05 15.42
C VAL A 121 13.89 7.77 14.68
N MET A 122 13.55 8.70 13.78
CA MET A 122 14.53 9.42 12.96
C MET A 122 14.91 10.79 13.54
N HIS A 123 14.46 11.13 14.75
CA HIS A 123 14.68 12.44 15.39
C HIS A 123 14.39 13.63 14.47
N ARG A 124 13.33 13.53 13.66
CA ARG A 124 12.96 14.52 12.63
C ARG A 124 11.55 15.07 12.87
N ARG A 125 11.28 16.23 12.29
CA ARG A 125 9.93 16.79 12.10
C ARG A 125 9.59 16.93 10.61
N GLY A 126 8.29 16.97 10.29
CA GLY A 126 7.81 17.22 8.92
C GLY A 126 7.17 16.01 8.22
N PRO A 127 6.87 16.12 6.92
CA PRO A 127 6.11 15.12 6.18
C PRO A 127 6.94 13.87 5.88
N VAL A 128 6.33 12.69 6.09
CA VAL A 128 6.95 11.37 5.85
C VAL A 128 6.50 10.77 4.52
N PHE A 129 5.23 10.94 4.16
CA PHE A 129 4.68 10.43 2.91
C PHE A 129 4.91 11.42 1.77
N ALA A 130 5.27 10.90 0.60
CA ALA A 130 5.50 11.71 -0.59
C ALA A 130 4.20 12.19 -1.22
N ASP A 131 3.14 11.41 -1.06
CA ASP A 131 1.85 11.67 -1.68
C ASP A 131 0.74 10.89 -0.95
N ARG A 132 -0.49 11.04 -1.45
CA ARG A 132 -1.63 10.22 -1.10
C ARG A 132 -1.38 8.75 -1.45
N TYR A 133 -2.00 7.86 -0.70
CA TYR A 133 -2.02 6.45 -1.05
C TYR A 133 -2.75 6.20 -2.38
N HIS A 134 -2.21 5.23 -3.11
CA HIS A 134 -2.88 4.62 -4.25
C HIS A 134 -3.69 3.42 -3.75
N ALA A 135 -4.94 3.30 -4.15
CA ALA A 135 -5.81 2.18 -3.80
C ALA A 135 -6.36 1.57 -5.09
N HIS A 136 -6.07 0.29 -5.28
CA HIS A 136 -6.58 -0.52 -6.37
C HIS A 136 -7.65 -1.45 -5.83
N LEU A 137 -8.85 -1.40 -6.42
CA LEU A 137 -9.97 -2.25 -6.04
C LEU A 137 -9.77 -3.63 -6.65
N LEU A 138 -9.71 -4.66 -5.80
CA LEU A 138 -9.62 -6.05 -6.25
C LEU A 138 -11.03 -6.48 -6.63
N ARG A 139 -11.23 -6.86 -7.90
CA ARG A 139 -12.56 -7.15 -8.45
C ARG A 139 -12.87 -8.64 -8.46
N THR A 140 -11.85 -9.48 -8.45
CA THR A 140 -12.01 -10.94 -8.54
C THR A 140 -11.20 -11.68 -7.46
N PRO A 141 -11.63 -12.89 -7.05
CA PRO A 141 -10.86 -13.71 -6.11
C PRO A 141 -9.46 -14.06 -6.62
N THR A 142 -9.32 -14.32 -7.93
CA THR A 142 -8.02 -14.60 -8.56
C THR A 142 -7.09 -13.40 -8.45
N GLU A 143 -7.60 -12.20 -8.77
CA GLU A 143 -6.83 -10.96 -8.61
C GLU A 143 -6.45 -10.73 -7.15
N ALA A 144 -7.37 -10.96 -6.21
CA ALA A 144 -7.08 -10.82 -4.80
C ALA A 144 -5.99 -11.79 -4.31
N ARG A 145 -6.03 -13.05 -4.76
CA ARG A 145 -4.98 -14.03 -4.51
C ARG A 145 -3.65 -13.60 -5.11
N HIS A 146 -3.62 -13.12 -6.35
CA HIS A 146 -2.40 -12.62 -6.99
C HIS A 146 -1.83 -11.42 -6.24
N ALA A 147 -2.68 -10.48 -5.80
CA ALA A 147 -2.27 -9.33 -5.02
C ALA A 147 -1.66 -9.74 -3.66
N ARG A 148 -2.26 -10.69 -2.96
CA ARG A 148 -1.70 -11.22 -1.70
C ARG A 148 -0.37 -11.93 -1.91
N ASN A 149 -0.29 -12.80 -2.92
CA ASN A 149 0.95 -13.47 -3.29
C ASN A 149 2.04 -12.46 -3.66
N TYR A 150 1.68 -11.41 -4.41
CA TYR A 150 2.59 -10.32 -4.74
C TYR A 150 3.10 -9.62 -3.48
N VAL A 151 2.21 -9.26 -2.54
CA VAL A 151 2.60 -8.57 -1.30
C VAL A 151 3.50 -9.46 -0.43
N LEU A 152 3.15 -10.73 -0.23
CA LEU A 152 3.87 -11.62 0.69
C LEU A 152 5.16 -12.19 0.09
N SER A 153 5.20 -12.44 -1.21
CA SER A 153 6.35 -13.08 -1.88
C SER A 153 7.30 -12.09 -2.56
N ASN A 154 7.02 -10.78 -2.50
CA ASN A 154 7.78 -9.77 -3.24
C ASN A 154 9.29 -9.79 -2.94
N TRP A 155 9.66 -10.16 -1.71
CA TRP A 155 11.06 -10.23 -1.29
C TRP A 155 11.88 -11.22 -2.13
N ARG A 156 11.30 -12.37 -2.48
CA ARG A 156 11.94 -13.36 -3.35
C ARG A 156 12.07 -12.84 -4.79
N VAL A 157 11.02 -12.19 -5.29
CA VAL A 157 11.01 -11.60 -6.65
C VAL A 157 12.08 -10.51 -6.78
N HIS A 158 12.22 -9.63 -5.78
CA HIS A 158 13.26 -8.61 -5.77
C HIS A 158 14.66 -9.21 -5.62
N ALA A 159 14.85 -10.20 -4.75
CA ALA A 159 16.14 -10.88 -4.63
C ALA A 159 16.58 -11.52 -5.96
N GLN A 160 15.66 -12.17 -6.66
CA GLN A 160 15.91 -12.77 -7.97
C GLN A 160 16.25 -11.71 -9.03
N ARG A 161 15.53 -10.59 -9.07
CA ARG A 161 15.78 -9.49 -10.03
C ARG A 161 17.10 -8.77 -9.77
N ASP A 162 17.48 -8.63 -8.52
CA ASP A 162 18.72 -7.94 -8.11
C ASP A 162 19.94 -8.88 -8.13
N GLY A 163 19.79 -10.13 -8.59
CA GLY A 163 20.87 -11.13 -8.61
C GLY A 163 21.38 -11.53 -7.21
N ARG A 164 20.56 -11.32 -6.18
CA ARG A 164 20.90 -11.64 -4.79
C ARG A 164 20.50 -13.08 -4.45
N PRO A 165 21.18 -13.71 -3.47
CA PRO A 165 20.77 -15.03 -3.00
C PRO A 165 19.29 -15.04 -2.60
N LEU A 166 18.59 -16.09 -3.00
CA LEU A 166 17.19 -16.26 -2.63
C LEU A 166 17.10 -16.35 -1.11
N PRO A 167 16.31 -15.46 -0.48
CA PRO A 167 16.18 -15.47 0.96
C PRO A 167 15.45 -16.72 1.45
N ARG A 168 15.96 -17.32 2.53
CA ARG A 168 15.32 -18.45 3.21
C ARG A 168 14.20 -17.94 4.14
N GLY A 169 13.08 -18.67 4.19
CA GLY A 169 11.94 -18.34 5.05
C GLY A 169 11.00 -17.26 4.49
N ASN A 170 10.22 -16.67 5.40
CA ASN A 170 9.27 -15.59 5.11
C ASN A 170 9.96 -14.22 5.25
N ASP A 171 9.45 -13.21 4.53
CA ASP A 171 10.00 -11.85 4.64
C ASP A 171 9.75 -11.26 6.05
N PRO A 172 10.81 -10.97 6.84
CA PRO A 172 10.67 -10.45 8.20
C PRO A 172 10.02 -9.07 8.25
N PHE A 173 9.95 -8.36 7.12
CA PHE A 173 9.32 -7.05 6.99
C PHE A 173 7.91 -7.12 6.38
N SER A 174 7.32 -8.32 6.35
CA SER A 174 5.95 -8.58 5.85
C SER A 174 5.07 -9.20 6.94
N SER A 175 3.75 -9.24 6.71
CA SER A 175 2.83 -9.94 7.61
C SER A 175 3.07 -11.45 7.67
N ALA A 176 3.72 -12.06 6.66
CA ALA A 176 4.06 -13.49 6.70
C ALA A 176 5.21 -13.81 7.67
N GLY A 177 6.09 -12.85 7.96
CA GLY A 177 7.22 -13.01 8.88
C GLY A 177 7.01 -12.33 10.24
N CYS A 178 5.80 -11.86 10.53
CA CYS A 178 5.50 -11.01 11.68
C CYS A 178 4.36 -11.61 12.54
N ASP A 179 4.28 -11.13 13.78
CA ASP A 179 3.22 -11.43 14.74
C ASP A 179 1.82 -11.07 14.18
N PRO A 180 0.81 -11.97 14.30
CA PRO A 180 -0.57 -11.70 13.88
C PRO A 180 -1.21 -10.44 14.48
N ALA A 181 -0.72 -9.93 15.61
CA ALA A 181 -1.27 -8.72 16.25
C ALA A 181 -1.25 -7.48 15.33
N ALA A 182 -0.33 -7.44 14.35
CA ALA A 182 -0.22 -6.33 13.40
C ALA A 182 -1.25 -6.40 12.26
N THR A 183 -2.01 -7.48 12.14
CA THR A 183 -3.02 -7.69 11.10
C THR A 183 -4.36 -8.10 11.69
N CYS A 184 -5.34 -8.31 10.82
CA CYS A 184 -6.66 -8.80 11.14
C CYS A 184 -7.00 -9.96 10.21
N SER A 185 -7.80 -10.91 10.69
CA SER A 185 -8.38 -11.91 9.82
C SER A 185 -9.35 -11.27 8.82
N PRO A 186 -9.39 -11.74 7.56
CA PRO A 186 -10.37 -11.26 6.59
C PRO A 186 -11.80 -11.60 7.03
N ARG A 187 -12.77 -10.78 6.61
CA ARG A 187 -14.20 -10.93 6.90
C ARG A 187 -15.03 -10.99 5.64
N PHE A 188 -14.56 -10.46 4.53
CA PHE A 188 -15.31 -10.43 3.29
C PHE A 188 -14.96 -11.65 2.46
N TRP A 189 -16.00 -12.23 1.84
CA TRP A 189 -15.91 -13.50 1.11
C TRP A 189 -14.76 -13.53 0.10
N MET A 190 -14.45 -12.39 -0.54
CA MET A 190 -13.38 -12.25 -1.52
C MET A 190 -11.99 -12.61 -0.98
N LEU A 191 -11.72 -12.38 0.31
CA LEU A 191 -10.47 -12.77 0.95
C LEU A 191 -10.63 -13.99 1.87
N CYS A 192 -11.85 -14.53 2.02
CA CYS A 192 -12.10 -15.75 2.79
C CYS A 192 -12.10 -17.01 1.91
N VAL A 193 -12.53 -16.91 0.65
CA VAL A 193 -12.66 -18.05 -0.27
C VAL A 193 -11.40 -18.17 -1.14
N GLY A 194 -10.69 -19.31 -1.05
CA GLY A 194 -9.50 -19.61 -1.85
C GLY A 194 -8.15 -19.25 -1.22
N VAL A 195 -8.11 -18.94 0.08
CA VAL A 195 -6.85 -18.71 0.81
C VAL A 195 -6.22 -20.04 1.18
N TRP A 196 -5.24 -20.44 0.38
CA TRP A 196 -4.30 -21.48 0.75
C TRP A 196 -3.64 -21.10 2.08
N ARG A 197 -3.87 -21.89 3.14
CA ARG A 197 -3.21 -21.77 4.45
C ARG A 197 -2.19 -22.89 4.59
N GLY A 198 -0.93 -22.62 4.25
CA GLY A 198 0.18 -23.52 4.52
C GLY A 198 1.36 -23.30 3.57
N PRO A 199 2.59 -23.74 3.92
CA PRO A 199 3.65 -23.96 2.95
C PRO A 199 3.40 -25.27 2.16
N PRO A 200 4.02 -25.44 0.97
CA PRO A 200 4.03 -26.74 0.28
C PRO A 200 4.56 -27.80 1.24
N ARG A 201 3.79 -28.86 1.48
CA ARG A 201 4.36 -30.08 2.04
C ARG A 201 5.45 -30.52 1.08
N GLU A 202 6.68 -30.67 1.57
CA GLU A 202 7.72 -31.37 0.84
C GLU A 202 7.12 -32.71 0.41
N ARG A 203 7.13 -32.97 -0.90
CA ARG A 203 6.83 -34.31 -1.39
C ARG A 203 7.97 -35.17 -0.88
N GLU A 204 7.66 -35.98 0.13
CA GLU A 204 8.48 -37.09 0.57
C GLU A 204 8.75 -37.96 -0.66
N VAL A 205 9.96 -37.82 -1.23
CA VAL A 205 10.46 -38.72 -2.25
C VAL A 205 10.64 -40.04 -1.53
N ARG A 206 9.68 -40.96 -1.70
CA ARG A 206 9.87 -42.36 -1.34
C ARG A 206 11.06 -42.86 -2.14
N ALA A 207 12.19 -43.02 -1.48
CA ALA A 207 13.27 -43.84 -1.98
C ALA A 207 12.72 -45.26 -2.08
N SER A 208 12.49 -45.75 -3.31
CA SER A 208 12.29 -47.17 -3.54
C SER A 208 13.61 -47.87 -3.26
N THR A 209 13.69 -48.52 -2.10
CA THR A 209 14.57 -49.66 -1.89
C THR A 209 14.17 -50.73 -2.90
N ALA A 210 14.98 -50.86 -3.96
CA ALA A 210 15.00 -52.05 -4.80
C ALA A 210 16.33 -52.76 -4.49
N SER A 211 16.22 -53.80 -3.68
CA SER A 211 17.21 -54.85 -3.58
C SER A 211 17.32 -55.58 -4.91
N GLN A 212 18.54 -55.69 -5.43
CA GLN A 212 19.13 -56.86 -6.07
C GLN A 212 20.62 -56.61 -6.30
#